data_AF-V4SZ20-F1
#
_entry.id   AF-V4SZ20-F1
#
_cell.length_a   1.000
_cell.length_b   1.000
_cell.length_c   1.000
_cell.angle_alpha   90.00
_cell.angle_beta   90.00
_cell.angle_gamma   90.00
#
_symmetry.space_group_name_H-M   'P 1'
#
loop_
_entity.id
_entity.type
_entity.pdbx_description
1 polymer ?
#
loop_
_entity_poly.entity_id
_entity_poly.type
_entity_poly.pdbx_seq_one_letter_code
_entity_poly.pdbx_strand_id
1 'polypeptide(L)' 'MLNLSENSFNNTILSSLTHLSSLRSLNLYGNSLEGSIDVEEFDSLRDLEELDIGGNKIDKFVVSKGTTNTIKKIC' A
#
# COMPACT_ATOMS: atom_id res chain seq x y z
N MET A 1 -0.80 1.63 -13.25
CA MET A 1 -1.85 1.27 -12.29
C MET A 1 -1.89 -0.24 -12.18
N LEU A 2 -1.93 -0.78 -10.96
CA LEU A 2 -2.10 -2.20 -10.67
C LEU A 2 -3.32 -2.34 -9.75
N ASN A 3 -4.30 -3.14 -10.17
CA ASN A 3 -5.51 -3.39 -9.38
C ASN A 3 -5.52 -4.84 -8.88
N LEU A 4 -5.54 -5.00 -7.56
CA LEU A 4 -5.59 -6.25 -6.82
C LEU A 4 -6.77 -6.25 -5.82
N SER A 5 -7.77 -5.39 -6.04
CA SER A 5 -8.94 -5.27 -5.17
C SER A 5 -9.75 -6.56 -5.09
N GLU A 6 -10.49 -6.76 -4.00
CA GLU A 6 -11.44 -7.87 -3.80
C GLU A 6 -10.79 -9.25 -3.93
N ASN A 7 -9.66 -9.42 -3.23
CA ASN A 7 -8.90 -10.67 -3.16
C ASN A 7 -8.70 -11.09 -1.69
N SER A 8 -7.94 -12.16 -1.48
CA SER A 8 -7.59 -12.66 -0.13
C SER A 8 -6.13 -12.38 0.23
N PHE A 9 -5.54 -11.31 -0.31
CA PHE A 9 -4.15 -10.95 0.02
C PHE A 9 -4.04 -10.49 1.47
N ASN A 10 -2.99 -10.94 2.14
CA ASN A 10 -2.57 -10.44 3.46
C ASN A 10 -1.29 -9.61 3.32
N ASN A 11 -0.73 -9.14 4.44
CA ASN A 11 0.42 -8.23 4.46
C ASN A 11 1.64 -8.74 3.66
N THR A 12 1.75 -10.04 3.42
CA THR A 12 2.87 -10.60 2.62
C THR A 12 2.87 -10.14 1.17
N ILE A 13 1.75 -9.65 0.62
CA ILE A 13 1.70 -9.10 -0.74
C ILE A 13 2.67 -7.95 -0.94
N LEU A 14 2.92 -7.15 0.10
CA LEU A 14 3.80 -5.98 0.05
C LEU A 14 5.22 -6.36 -0.36
N SER A 15 5.72 -7.50 0.14
CA SER A 15 7.04 -8.04 -0.26
C SER A 15 7.13 -8.37 -1.76
N SER A 16 6.02 -8.79 -2.37
CA SER A 16 5.96 -9.16 -3.80
C SER A 16 5.92 -7.93 -4.71
N LEU A 17 5.50 -6.78 -4.19
CA LEU A 17 5.40 -5.54 -4.95
C LEU A 17 6.73 -4.78 -5.01
N THR A 18 7.75 -5.20 -4.26
CA THR A 18 9.02 -4.48 -4.07
C THR A 18 9.82 -4.17 -5.35
N HIS A 19 9.52 -4.84 -6.46
CA HIS A 19 10.22 -4.65 -7.73
C HIS A 19 9.48 -3.72 -8.69
N LEU A 20 8.31 -3.20 -8.30
CA LEU A 20 7.44 -2.39 -9.15
C LEU A 20 7.71 -0.88 -8.97
N SER A 21 8.98 -0.47 -9.09
CA SER A 21 9.41 0.90 -8.78
C SER A 21 8.72 1.99 -9.62
N SER A 22 8.28 1.68 -10.84
CA SER A 22 7.56 2.59 -11.74
C SER A 22 6.03 2.59 -11.55
N LEU A 23 5.51 1.89 -10.53
CA LEU A 23 4.08 1.80 -10.29
C LEU A 23 3.56 3.10 -9.67
N ARG A 24 2.62 3.76 -10.37
CA ARG A 24 2.02 5.02 -9.92
C ARG A 24 0.73 4.90 -9.10
N SER A 25 -0.01 3.82 -9.28
CA SER A 25 -1.31 3.63 -8.62
C SER A 25 -1.49 2.16 -8.30
N LEU A 26 -1.83 1.87 -7.04
CA LEU A 26 -2.00 0.54 -6.48
C LEU A 26 -3.35 0.48 -5.75
N ASN A 27 -4.20 -0.47 -6.16
CA ASN A 27 -5.46 -0.74 -5.48
C ASN A 27 -5.43 -2.12 -4.81
N LEU A 28 -5.54 -2.13 -3.48
CA LEU A 28 -5.63 -3.28 -2.59
C LEU A 28 -6.95 -3.28 -1.79
N TYR A 29 -7.95 -2.53 -2.26
CA TYR A 29 -9.26 -2.45 -1.63
C TYR A 29 -9.88 -3.83 -1.38
N GLY A 30 -10.53 -4.04 -0.24
CA GLY A 30 -11.28 -5.28 0.01
C GLY A 30 -10.38 -6.53 0.07
N ASN A 31 -9.26 -6.44 0.77
CA ASN A 31 -8.35 -7.58 1.01
C ASN A 31 -8.32 -7.96 2.50
N SER A 32 -7.39 -8.83 2.88
CA SER A 32 -7.15 -9.27 4.26
C SER A 32 -5.88 -8.66 4.85
N LEU A 33 -5.55 -7.41 4.49
CA LEU A 33 -4.50 -6.65 5.17
C LEU A 33 -4.96 -6.31 6.59
N GLU A 34 -4.06 -6.44 7.56
CA GLU A 34 -4.43 -6.26 8.97
C GLU A 34 -3.32 -5.67 9.85
N GLY A 35 -3.72 -5.13 11.00
CA GLY A 35 -2.81 -4.59 11.99
C GLY A 35 -2.23 -3.22 11.61
N SER A 36 -0.94 -3.02 11.88
CA SER A 36 -0.23 -1.79 11.55
C SER A 36 0.53 -1.94 10.24
N ILE A 37 0.24 -1.08 9.27
CA ILE A 37 0.96 -0.97 8.00
C ILE A 37 1.85 0.26 8.05
N ASP A 38 3.14 0.10 7.79
CA ASP A 38 4.09 1.20 7.72
C ASP A 38 4.23 1.70 6.27
N VAL A 39 4.30 3.02 6.08
CA VAL A 39 4.55 3.61 4.75
C VAL A 39 5.87 3.12 4.15
N GLU A 40 6.86 2.78 4.99
CA GLU A 40 8.15 2.24 4.57
C GLU A 40 8.01 0.90 3.80
N GLU A 41 6.92 0.16 4.01
CA GLU A 41 6.63 -1.06 3.23
C GLU A 41 6.40 -0.76 1.74
N PHE A 42 6.14 0.51 1.39
CA PHE A 42 5.96 0.98 0.02
C PHE A 42 7.15 1.79 -0.51
N ASP A 43 8.27 1.92 0.23
CA ASP A 43 9.43 2.74 -0.18
C ASP A 43 10.07 2.31 -1.52
N SER A 44 9.93 1.04 -1.85
CA SER A 44 10.38 0.47 -3.11
C SER A 44 9.54 0.93 -4.33
N LEU A 45 8.29 1.32 -4.09
CA LEU A 45 7.35 1.86 -5.08
C LEU A 45 7.56 3.37 -5.21
N ARG A 46 8.76 3.75 -5.68
CA ARG A 46 9.24 5.15 -5.66
C ARG A 46 8.36 6.13 -6.41
N ASP A 47 7.69 5.68 -7.47
CA ASP A 47 6.80 6.50 -8.28
C ASP A 47 5.32 6.41 -7.84
N LEU A 48 5.01 5.79 -6.69
CA LEU A 48 3.64 5.60 -6.24
C LEU A 48 3.00 6.93 -5.82
N GLU A 49 1.91 7.28 -6.48
CA GLU A 49 1.14 8.50 -6.27
C GLU A 49 -0.19 8.21 -5.55
N GLU A 50 -0.80 7.05 -5.84
CA GLU A 50 -2.11 6.65 -5.35
C GLU A 50 -2.08 5.25 -4.72
N LEU A 51 -2.62 5.15 -3.50
CA LEU A 51 -2.76 3.89 -2.78
C LEU A 51 -4.18 3.77 -2.22
N ASP A 52 -4.90 2.74 -2.65
CA ASP A 52 -6.17 2.34 -2.04
C ASP A 52 -5.97 1.06 -1.22
N ILE A 53 -6.22 1.17 0.08
CA ILE A 53 -6.18 0.06 1.05
C ILE A 53 -7.48 0.01 1.86
N GLY A 54 -8.56 0.62 1.35
CA GLY A 54 -9.89 0.57 1.95
C GLY A 54 -10.42 -0.86 2.06
N GLY A 55 -11.45 -1.09 2.87
CA GLY A 55 -12.05 -2.43 3.00
C GLY A 55 -11.12 -3.51 3.59
N ASN A 56 -10.02 -3.14 4.23
CA ASN A 56 -9.11 -4.03 4.95
C ASN A 56 -9.27 -3.88 6.48
N LYS A 57 -8.58 -4.73 7.26
CA LYS A 57 -8.59 -4.74 8.74
C LYS A 57 -7.40 -3.98 9.34
N ILE A 58 -7.02 -2.86 8.72
CA ILE A 58 -5.85 -2.07 9.11
C ILE A 58 -6.23 -1.18 10.31
N ASP A 59 -5.59 -1.41 11.44
CA ASP A 59 -5.77 -0.63 12.67
C ASP A 59 -5.02 0.70 12.62
N LYS A 60 -3.82 0.68 12.02
CA LYS A 60 -2.94 1.84 11.98
C LYS A 60 -2.21 1.91 10.65
N PHE A 61 -2.23 3.09 10.04
CA PHE A 61 -1.36 3.42 8.92
C PHE A 61 -0.29 4.40 9.41
N VAL A 62 0.94 3.93 9.53
CA VAL A 62 2.05 4.68 10.13
C VAL A 62 2.80 5.41 9.04
N VAL A 63 2.99 6.72 9.23
CA VAL A 63 3.84 7.56 8.37
C VAL A 63 5.03 8.00 9.20
N SER A 64 6.20 7.41 8.96
CA SER A 64 7.45 7.82 9.60
C SER A 64 7.79 9.28 9.27
N LYS A 65 8.23 10.05 10.27
CA LYS A 65 8.67 11.44 10.09
C LYS A 65 10.01 11.46 9.32
N GLY A 66 9.95 11.36 8.00
CA GLY A 66 11.13 11.36 7.12
C GLY A 66 10.81 11.16 5.64
N THR A 67 9.65 10.61 5.31
CA THR A 67 9.25 10.32 3.93
C THR A 67 8.69 11.59 3.27
N THR A 68 9.39 12.12 2.26
CA THR A 68 9.00 13.31 1.49
C THR A 68 8.00 13.02 0.36
N ASN A 69 7.74 11.74 0.06
CA ASN A 69 6.74 11.35 -0.93
C ASN A 69 5.39 11.19 -0.24
N THR A 70 4.51 12.17 -0.42
CA THR A 70 3.15 12.11 0.14
C THR A 70 2.29 11.23 -0.75
N ILE A 71 2.33 9.91 -0.53
CA ILE A 71 1.38 8.96 -1.15
C ILE A 71 -0.04 9.43 -0.79
N LYS A 72 -0.89 9.64 -1.79
CA LYS A 72 -2.30 9.90 -1.52
C LYS A 72 -2.98 8.59 -1.18
N LYS A 73 -3.27 8.41 0.11
CA LYS A 73 -4.17 7.36 0.57
C LYS A 73 -5.59 7.71 0.16
N ILE A 74 -6.20 6.84 -0.65
CA ILE A 74 -7.61 6.90 -1.01
C ILE A 74 -8.28 5.80 -0.18
N CYS A 75 -9.23 6.17 0.68
CA CYS A 75 -9.94 5.26 1.57
C CYS A 75 -11.39 5.13 1.11
#